data_AF-A0A9P5NSI5-F1
#
_entry.id   AF-A0A9P5NSI5-F1
#
_cell.length_a   1.000
_cell.length_b   1.000
_cell.length_c   1.000
_cell.angle_alpha   90.00
_cell.angle_beta   90.00
_cell.angle_gamma   90.00
#
_symmetry.space_group_name_H-M   'P 1'
#
loop_
_entity.id
_entity.type
_entity.pdbx_description
1 polymer ?
#
loop_
_entity_poly.entity_id
_entity_poly.type
_entity_poly.pdbx_seq_one_letter_code
_entity_poly.pdbx_strand_id
1 'polypeptide(L)'
;MVHRPADSRLLTNLLSQEKDYTKHLNHVLDSSNASLASFSAYAAASPPPTSTVIMNVVGSLAAADEALRRYTRGVEEWREMMKQLKEAEDEVGNIMRDREILVNRLIKASRSERKSTSTGNFRDSLLLGHKSVPSSSSSLSLSVGNQESLHRPLSASFSSSSKLAAAQSELQACENHLAAKERELAIKRCLTVRDGLGTRIRALIECGWVWGEVGKQALQALEELKVESMGMLVSVRFFSFMSLIRCFILRIQNKTYFVHYSCTNLTLHLLLKKKDMTFCTQDPDLLVIRPTIPPFPHRSLLLKEARSSHLLQYPSAR
;
A
#
# COMPACT_ATOMS: atom_id res chain seq x y z
N MET A 1 -10.57 -2.28 -22.80
CA MET A 1 -10.57 -3.18 -21.63
C MET A 1 -11.75 -2.81 -20.77
N VAL A 2 -12.56 -3.78 -20.34
CA VAL A 2 -13.73 -3.54 -19.48
C VAL A 2 -13.24 -2.94 -18.15
N HIS A 3 -13.63 -1.70 -17.84
CA HIS A 3 -13.30 -1.00 -16.59
C HIS A 3 -13.95 -1.72 -15.41
N ARG A 4 -13.29 -2.76 -14.90
CA ARG A 4 -13.64 -3.34 -13.62
C ARG A 4 -12.94 -2.53 -12.53
N PRO A 5 -13.66 -1.84 -11.65
CA PRO A 5 -13.04 -1.17 -10.52
C PRO A 5 -12.27 -2.20 -9.67
N ALA A 6 -11.12 -1.79 -9.15
CA ALA A 6 -10.35 -2.62 -8.23
C ALA A 6 -11.20 -2.95 -6.99
N ASP A 7 -11.08 -4.17 -6.48
CA ASP A 7 -11.82 -4.58 -5.29
C ASP A 7 -11.26 -3.85 -4.05
N SER A 8 -11.94 -2.77 -3.65
CA SER A 8 -11.55 -1.91 -2.51
C SER A 8 -11.45 -2.67 -1.19
N ARG A 9 -12.04 -3.87 -1.11
CA ARG A 9 -11.95 -4.77 0.06
C ARG A 9 -10.54 -5.30 0.24
N LEU A 10 -9.80 -5.57 -0.84
CA LEU A 10 -8.44 -6.11 -0.77
C LEU A 10 -7.49 -5.12 -0.11
N LEU A 11 -7.55 -3.85 -0.51
CA LEU A 11 -6.72 -2.81 0.08
C LEU A 11 -7.10 -2.53 1.54
N THR A 12 -8.39 -2.57 1.86
CA THR A 12 -8.88 -2.44 3.24
C THR A 12 -8.35 -3.58 4.13
N ASN A 13 -8.38 -4.82 3.63
CA ASN A 13 -7.83 -5.97 4.33
C ASN A 13 -6.32 -5.83 4.57
N LEU A 14 -5.57 -5.41 3.55
CA LEU A 14 -4.12 -5.15 3.69
C LEU A 14 -3.85 -4.08 4.76
N LEU A 15 -4.57 -2.96 4.73
CA LEU A 15 -4.43 -1.89 5.72
C LEU A 15 -4.75 -2.33 7.15
N SER A 16 -5.68 -3.29 7.31
CA SER A 16 -5.98 -3.92 8.60
C SER A 16 -4.82 -4.81 9.05
N GLN A 17 -4.31 -5.66 8.17
CA GLN A 17 -3.19 -6.55 8.47
C GLN A 17 -1.92 -5.78 8.82
N GLU A 18 -1.60 -4.70 8.11
CA GLU A 18 -0.45 -3.82 8.42
C GLU A 18 -0.63 -3.11 9.77
N LYS A 19 -1.86 -2.72 10.13
CA LYS A 19 -2.17 -2.15 11.45
C LYS A 19 -1.89 -3.18 12.55
N ASP A 20 -2.36 -4.41 12.37
CA ASP A 20 -2.15 -5.46 13.37
C ASP A 20 -0.68 -5.89 13.44
N TYR A 21 0.03 -5.94 12.32
CA TYR A 21 1.47 -6.18 12.30
C TYR A 21 2.23 -5.14 13.13
N THR A 22 1.93 -3.86 12.95
CA THR A 22 2.53 -2.76 13.73
C THR A 22 2.26 -2.90 15.23
N LYS A 23 1.04 -3.29 15.62
CA LYS A 23 0.72 -3.58 17.05
C LYS A 23 1.60 -4.69 17.62
N HIS A 24 1.81 -5.77 16.86
CA HIS A 24 2.68 -6.86 17.31
C HIS A 24 4.14 -6.42 17.47
N LEU A 25 4.64 -5.56 16.58
CA LEU A 25 5.99 -4.99 16.72
C LEU A 25 6.12 -4.16 18.00
N ASN A 26 5.13 -3.31 18.29
CA ASN A 26 5.10 -2.53 19.53
C ASN A 26 5.04 -3.43 20.78
N HIS A 27 4.23 -4.49 20.76
CA HIS A 27 4.19 -5.45 21.86
C HIS A 27 5.54 -6.15 22.11
N VAL A 28 6.29 -6.46 21.05
CA VAL A 28 7.65 -7.01 21.19
C VAL A 28 8.58 -5.99 21.86
N LEU A 29 8.49 -4.72 21.49
CA LEU A 29 9.28 -3.64 22.11
C LEU A 29 8.93 -3.44 23.59
N ASP A 30 7.65 -3.51 23.97
CA ASP A 30 7.23 -3.42 25.37
C ASP A 30 7.79 -4.57 26.21
N SER A 31 7.72 -5.79 25.66
CA SER A 31 8.27 -6.99 26.29
C SER A 31 9.80 -6.91 26.42
N SER A 32 10.48 -6.41 25.38
CA SER A 32 11.94 -6.24 25.39
C SER A 32 12.38 -5.20 26.42
N ASN A 33 11.69 -4.05 26.50
CA ASN A 33 11.95 -3.02 27.50
C ASN A 33 11.85 -3.57 28.94
N ALA A 34 10.83 -4.38 29.24
CA ALA A 34 10.68 -5.01 30.56
C ALA A 34 11.83 -6.01 30.86
N SER A 35 12.26 -6.77 29.85
CA SER A 35 13.41 -7.67 29.95
C SER A 35 14.71 -6.89 30.19
N LEU A 36 14.92 -5.77 29.49
CA LEU A 36 16.10 -4.92 29.65
C LEU A 36 16.15 -4.26 31.02
N ALA A 37 15.02 -3.77 31.54
CA ALA A 37 14.95 -3.22 32.89
C ALA A 37 15.35 -4.29 33.93
N SER A 38 14.82 -5.51 33.79
CA SER A 38 15.14 -6.63 34.68
C SER A 38 16.62 -7.02 34.58
N PHE A 39 17.18 -7.05 33.37
CA PHE A 39 18.58 -7.40 33.14
C PHE A 39 19.54 -6.31 33.65
N SER A 40 19.15 -5.04 33.52
CA SER A 40 19.89 -3.90 34.08
C SER A 40 19.91 -3.95 35.61
N ALA A 41 18.78 -4.27 36.24
CA ALA A 41 18.71 -4.44 37.69
C ALA A 41 19.60 -5.60 38.17
N TYR A 42 19.62 -6.71 37.43
CA TYR A 42 20.53 -7.82 37.69
C TYR A 42 22.01 -7.40 37.54
N ALA A 43 22.33 -6.59 36.53
CA ALA A 43 23.66 -6.03 36.35
C ALA A 43 24.09 -5.18 37.56
N ALA A 44 23.20 -4.31 38.06
CA ALA A 44 23.44 -3.46 39.21
C ALA A 44 23.66 -4.25 40.51
N ALA A 45 23.06 -5.45 40.62
CA ALA A 45 23.24 -6.35 41.75
C ALA A 45 24.47 -7.29 41.60
N SER A 46 25.16 -7.25 40.46
CA SER A 46 26.31 -8.13 40.18
C SER A 46 27.64 -7.46 40.54
N PRO A 47 28.65 -8.22 40.98
CA PRO A 47 29.99 -7.67 41.20
C PRO A 47 30.72 -7.40 39.86
N PRO A 48 31.66 -6.44 39.82
CA PRO A 48 32.59 -6.30 38.71
C PRO A 48 33.51 -7.55 38.55
N PRO A 49 33.95 -7.87 37.31
CA PRO A 49 33.67 -7.17 36.04
C PRO A 49 32.30 -7.52 35.43
N THR A 50 31.60 -8.52 35.98
CA THR A 50 30.38 -9.10 35.41
C THR A 50 29.29 -8.05 35.21
N SER A 51 29.09 -7.14 36.18
CA SER A 51 28.14 -6.04 36.05
C SER A 51 28.44 -5.12 34.87
N THR A 52 29.71 -4.75 34.65
CA THR A 52 30.13 -3.90 33.53
C THR A 52 29.83 -4.56 32.19
N VAL A 53 30.16 -5.84 32.03
CA VAL A 53 29.90 -6.56 30.78
C VAL A 53 28.41 -6.73 30.52
N ILE A 54 27.62 -7.04 31.56
CA ILE A 54 26.16 -7.10 31.43
C ILE A 54 25.60 -5.75 30.97
N MET A 55 26.06 -4.63 31.56
CA MET A 55 25.60 -3.30 31.15
C MET A 55 25.96 -2.97 29.70
N ASN A 56 27.11 -3.42 29.20
CA ASN A 56 27.48 -3.28 27.78
C ASN A 56 26.52 -4.08 26.86
N VAL A 57 26.16 -5.30 27.27
CA VAL A 57 25.18 -6.12 26.54
C VAL A 57 23.78 -5.50 26.58
N VAL A 58 23.34 -4.98 27.73
CA VAL A 58 22.07 -4.23 27.86
C VAL A 58 22.04 -3.06 26.89
N GLY A 59 23.12 -2.27 26.80
CA GLY A 59 23.22 -1.14 25.86
C GLY A 59 23.10 -1.59 24.40
N SER A 60 23.73 -2.71 24.04
CA SER A 60 23.65 -3.28 22.68
C SER A 60 22.23 -3.75 22.34
N LEU A 61 21.53 -4.38 23.28
CA LEU A 61 20.14 -4.81 23.10
C LEU A 61 19.18 -3.61 23.03
N ALA A 62 19.39 -2.56 23.82
CA ALA A 62 18.60 -1.33 23.73
C ALA A 62 18.77 -0.65 22.37
N ALA A 63 19.98 -0.66 21.79
CA ALA A 63 20.21 -0.17 20.44
C ALA A 63 19.52 -1.03 19.37
N ALA A 64 19.42 -2.35 19.58
CA ALA A 64 18.66 -3.24 18.71
C ALA A 64 17.14 -2.92 18.74
N ASP A 65 16.58 -2.66 19.92
CA ASP A 65 15.18 -2.25 20.08
C ASP A 65 14.90 -0.90 19.40
N GLU A 66 15.82 0.05 19.52
CA GLU A 66 15.68 1.32 18.83
C GLU A 66 15.70 1.14 17.31
N ALA A 67 16.52 0.24 16.77
CA ALA A 67 16.48 -0.11 15.35
C ALA A 67 15.12 -0.69 14.92
N LEU A 68 14.54 -1.55 15.75
CA LEU A 68 13.21 -2.11 15.52
C LEU A 68 12.11 -1.04 15.56
N ARG A 69 12.22 -0.02 16.44
CA ARG A 69 11.32 1.15 16.43
C ARG A 69 11.39 1.90 15.11
N ARG A 70 12.59 2.12 14.55
CA ARG A 70 12.74 2.77 13.24
C ARG A 70 12.09 1.96 12.13
N TYR A 71 12.26 0.64 12.12
CA TYR A 71 11.57 -0.24 11.17
C TYR A 71 10.04 -0.16 11.33
N THR A 72 9.55 -0.16 12.57
CA THR A 72 8.11 -0.03 12.87
C THR A 72 7.54 1.27 12.29
N ARG A 73 8.25 2.41 12.41
CA ARG A 73 7.87 3.66 11.73
C ARG A 73 7.82 3.53 10.21
N GLY A 74 8.80 2.87 9.60
CA GLY A 74 8.79 2.62 8.15
C GLY A 74 7.60 1.78 7.67
N VAL A 75 7.10 0.86 8.51
CA VAL A 75 5.86 0.10 8.26
C VAL A 75 4.63 1.01 8.36
N GLU A 76 4.58 1.91 9.34
CA GLU A 76 3.49 2.90 9.48
C GLU A 76 3.43 3.89 8.33
N GLU A 77 4.58 4.39 7.88
CA GLU A 77 4.70 5.28 6.71
C GLU A 77 4.21 4.59 5.43
N TRP A 78 4.62 3.34 5.20
CA TRP A 78 4.08 2.51 4.11
C TRP A 78 2.56 2.41 4.17
N ARG A 79 2.03 2.09 5.35
CA ARG A 79 0.59 1.97 5.57
C ARG A 79 -0.14 3.27 5.29
N GLU A 80 0.43 4.42 5.66
CA GLU A 80 -0.17 5.74 5.41
C GLU A 80 -0.25 6.04 3.91
N MET A 81 0.82 5.78 3.16
CA MET A 81 0.80 5.93 1.70
C MET A 81 -0.27 5.05 1.04
N MET A 82 -0.48 3.84 1.55
CA MET A 82 -1.54 2.94 1.07
C MET A 82 -2.95 3.43 1.42
N LYS A 83 -3.14 4.18 2.51
CA LYS A 83 -4.44 4.84 2.80
C LYS A 83 -4.72 5.96 1.80
N GLN A 84 -3.73 6.79 1.49
CA GLN A 84 -3.87 7.85 0.49
C GLN A 84 -4.19 7.28 -0.91
N LEU A 85 -3.65 6.10 -1.23
CA LEU A 85 -4.02 5.38 -2.44
C LEU A 85 -5.49 4.91 -2.38
N LYS A 86 -5.92 4.35 -1.26
CA LYS A 86 -7.31 3.93 -1.06
C LYS A 86 -8.29 5.10 -1.26
N GLU A 87 -8.00 6.26 -0.70
CA GLU A 87 -8.84 7.45 -0.85
C GLU A 87 -8.98 7.86 -2.33
N ALA A 88 -7.91 7.76 -3.11
CA ALA A 88 -7.97 8.02 -4.56
C ALA A 88 -8.75 6.94 -5.33
N GLU A 89 -8.70 5.67 -4.89
CA GLU A 89 -9.55 4.60 -5.44
C GLU A 89 -11.03 4.86 -5.15
N ASP A 90 -11.34 5.29 -3.93
CA ASP A 90 -12.70 5.64 -3.52
C ASP A 90 -13.21 6.88 -4.29
N GLU A 91 -12.37 7.88 -4.54
CA GLU A 91 -12.69 9.06 -5.38
C GLU A 91 -13.09 8.65 -6.80
N VAL A 92 -12.28 7.82 -7.47
CA VAL A 92 -12.63 7.28 -8.81
C VAL A 92 -13.92 6.48 -8.75
N GLY A 93 -14.11 5.67 -7.70
CA GLY A 93 -15.36 4.92 -7.48
C GLY A 93 -16.59 5.82 -7.34
N ASN A 94 -16.46 7.00 -6.73
CA ASN A 94 -17.54 7.99 -6.65
C ASN A 94 -17.89 8.55 -8.03
N ILE A 95 -16.89 8.95 -8.81
CA ILE A 95 -17.09 9.50 -10.16
C ILE A 95 -17.73 8.45 -11.09
N MET A 96 -17.33 7.18 -10.98
CA MET A 96 -17.97 6.10 -11.74
C MET A 96 -19.46 5.94 -11.41
N ARG A 97 -19.84 6.08 -10.12
CA ARG A 97 -21.24 6.07 -9.71
C ARG A 97 -22.01 7.27 -10.26
N ASP A 98 -21.41 8.46 -10.23
CA ASP A 98 -22.02 9.67 -10.81
C ASP A 98 -22.24 9.52 -12.32
N ARG A 99 -21.26 8.96 -13.04
CA ARG A 99 -21.41 8.60 -14.45
C ARG A 99 -22.59 7.67 -14.67
N GLU A 100 -22.73 6.61 -13.86
CA GLU A 100 -23.87 5.68 -13.97
C GLU A 100 -25.21 6.38 -13.73
N ILE A 101 -25.27 7.30 -12.76
CA ILE A 101 -26.46 8.11 -12.50
C ILE A 101 -26.79 8.99 -13.70
N LEU A 102 -25.80 9.66 -14.30
CA LEU A 102 -25.98 10.50 -15.48
C LEU A 102 -26.44 9.69 -16.69
N VAL A 103 -25.86 8.52 -16.94
CA VAL A 103 -26.30 7.58 -17.99
C VAL A 103 -27.75 7.17 -17.77
N ASN A 104 -28.12 6.79 -16.54
CA ASN A 104 -29.50 6.42 -16.21
C ASN A 104 -30.49 7.58 -16.40
N ARG A 105 -30.10 8.82 -16.06
CA ARG A 105 -30.89 10.03 -16.32
C ARG A 105 -31.06 10.28 -17.82
N LEU A 106 -29.99 10.14 -18.60
CA LEU A 106 -30.01 10.31 -20.06
C LEU A 106 -30.90 9.27 -20.75
N ILE A 107 -30.85 8.00 -20.32
CA ILE A 107 -31.73 6.93 -20.82
C ILE A 107 -33.19 7.26 -20.52
N LYS A 108 -33.51 7.70 -19.29
CA LYS A 108 -34.86 8.12 -18.91
C LYS A 108 -35.35 9.30 -19.74
N ALA A 109 -34.51 10.32 -19.94
CA ALA A 109 -34.83 11.49 -20.74
C ALA A 109 -35.09 11.13 -22.22
N SER A 110 -34.23 10.33 -22.86
CA SER A 110 -34.43 9.96 -24.27
C SER A 110 -35.66 9.07 -24.52
N ARG A 111 -36.05 8.25 -23.53
CA ARG A 111 -37.30 7.47 -23.59
C ARG A 111 -38.54 8.35 -23.41
N SER A 112 -38.42 9.45 -22.67
CA SER A 112 -39.51 10.42 -22.47
C SER A 112 -39.81 11.21 -23.75
N GLU A 113 -38.78 11.64 -24.50
CA GLU A 113 -38.97 12.33 -25.78
C GLU A 113 -39.70 11.45 -26.81
N ARG A 114 -39.38 10.16 -26.90
CA ARG A 114 -40.08 9.25 -27.82
C ARG A 114 -41.58 9.10 -27.47
N LYS A 115 -41.93 9.13 -26.19
CA LYS A 115 -43.33 9.04 -25.75
C LYS A 115 -44.11 10.33 -26.04
N SER A 116 -43.54 11.51 -25.78
CA SER A 116 -44.20 12.79 -26.11
C SER A 116 -44.49 12.95 -27.59
N THR A 117 -43.60 12.48 -28.46
CA THR A 117 -43.80 12.52 -29.92
C THR A 117 -44.84 11.49 -30.39
N SER A 118 -44.98 10.35 -29.69
CA SER A 118 -45.97 9.31 -30.03
C SER A 118 -47.40 9.61 -29.57
N THR A 119 -47.59 10.38 -28.49
CA THR A 119 -48.93 10.69 -27.94
C THR A 119 -49.51 11.99 -28.51
N GLY A 120 -48.69 12.85 -29.13
CA GLY A 120 -49.12 14.08 -29.80
C GLY A 120 -49.66 13.90 -31.24
N ASN A 121 -49.36 12.78 -31.90
CA ASN A 121 -49.62 12.62 -33.34
C ASN A 121 -50.73 11.62 -33.71
N PHE A 122 -51.53 11.11 -32.76
CA PHE A 122 -52.59 10.15 -33.08
C PHE A 122 -53.90 10.80 -33.61
N ARG A 123 -54.03 12.13 -33.66
CA ARG A 123 -55.26 12.80 -34.12
C ARG A 123 -55.19 13.58 -35.43
N ASP A 124 -54.02 13.73 -36.04
CA ASP A 124 -53.84 14.59 -37.23
C ASP A 124 -53.32 13.84 -38.47
N SER A 125 -53.80 12.62 -38.71
CA SER A 125 -53.40 11.85 -39.91
C SER A 125 -54.57 11.14 -40.58
N LEU A 126 -55.63 11.89 -40.88
CA LEU A 126 -56.77 11.40 -41.66
C LEU A 126 -57.31 12.37 -42.73
N LEU A 127 -56.59 13.42 -43.15
CA LEU A 127 -57.04 14.21 -44.31
C LEU A 127 -55.88 14.70 -45.18
N LEU A 128 -56.02 14.42 -46.48
CA LEU A 128 -55.29 14.94 -47.65
C LEU A 128 -53.91 14.28 -47.87
N GLY A 129 -53.71 13.38 -48.83
CA GLY A 129 -54.36 13.28 -50.13
C GLY A 129 -53.63 14.15 -51.17
N HIS A 130 -52.71 13.50 -51.89
CA HIS A 130 -52.42 13.68 -53.32
C HIS A 130 -51.21 14.54 -53.78
N LYS A 131 -50.34 13.85 -54.57
CA LYS A 131 -49.40 14.31 -55.64
C LYS A 131 -48.15 15.10 -55.19
N SER A 132 -46.97 15.06 -55.80
CA SER A 132 -46.18 14.14 -56.66
C SER A 132 -44.93 14.96 -57.08
N VAL A 133 -43.76 14.28 -57.20
CA VAL A 133 -42.50 14.67 -57.93
C VAL A 133 -41.55 15.77 -57.37
N PRO A 134 -40.24 15.80 -57.76
CA PRO A 134 -39.11 16.02 -56.84
C PRO A 134 -38.16 17.18 -57.24
N SER A 135 -37.05 17.30 -56.48
CA SER A 135 -35.75 17.89 -56.85
C SER A 135 -35.47 19.38 -56.59
N SER A 136 -34.40 19.56 -55.78
CA SER A 136 -33.28 20.50 -55.93
C SER A 136 -33.32 21.95 -55.42
N SER A 137 -32.18 22.28 -54.80
CA SER A 137 -31.45 23.56 -54.68
C SER A 137 -31.94 24.65 -53.73
N SER A 138 -31.11 24.83 -52.68
CA SER A 138 -30.41 26.06 -52.28
C SER A 138 -31.06 27.42 -52.54
N SER A 139 -31.24 28.23 -51.48
CA SER A 139 -30.50 29.50 -51.27
C SER A 139 -31.07 30.33 -50.11
N LEU A 140 -30.18 31.17 -49.59
CA LEU A 140 -30.25 32.09 -48.46
C LEU A 140 -31.33 33.16 -48.64
N SER A 141 -31.91 33.67 -47.54
CA SER A 141 -32.32 35.08 -47.39
C SER A 141 -32.65 35.44 -45.94
N LEU A 142 -31.96 36.49 -45.46
CA LEU A 142 -32.29 37.28 -44.27
C LEU A 142 -33.59 38.07 -44.49
N SER A 143 -34.43 38.18 -43.46
CA SER A 143 -35.30 39.36 -43.32
C SER A 143 -35.57 39.68 -41.85
N VAL A 144 -35.21 40.92 -41.51
CA VAL A 144 -35.64 41.70 -40.36
C VAL A 144 -37.14 41.97 -40.50
N GLY A 145 -37.92 41.79 -39.44
CA GLY A 145 -39.36 42.02 -39.44
C GLY A 145 -39.95 41.97 -38.05
N ASN A 146 -39.94 43.13 -37.39
CA ASN A 146 -40.60 43.45 -36.14
C ASN A 146 -42.14 43.31 -36.32
N GLN A 147 -42.85 42.49 -35.53
CA GLN A 147 -44.24 42.73 -35.12
C GLN A 147 -44.64 41.84 -33.93
N GLU A 148 -45.22 42.50 -32.93
CA GLU A 148 -45.91 41.93 -31.77
C GLU A 148 -47.17 41.17 -32.21
N SER A 149 -47.30 39.92 -31.77
CA SER A 149 -48.62 39.29 -31.64
C SER A 149 -48.57 38.17 -30.59
N LEU A 150 -49.41 38.32 -29.55
CA LEU A 150 -49.69 37.34 -28.52
C LEU A 150 -50.19 36.01 -29.15
N HIS A 151 -49.37 34.96 -29.12
CA HIS A 151 -49.85 33.58 -29.20
C HIS A 151 -49.01 32.64 -28.32
N ARG A 152 -49.68 32.13 -27.26
CA ARG A 152 -49.64 30.80 -26.63
C ARG A 152 -48.35 29.94 -26.79
N PRO A 153 -47.78 29.39 -25.70
CA PRO A 153 -46.42 28.83 -25.73
C PRO A 153 -46.36 27.45 -26.43
N LEU A 154 -45.72 27.40 -27.60
CA LEU A 154 -45.19 26.19 -28.22
C LEU A 154 -43.83 25.75 -27.62
N SER A 155 -43.45 26.31 -26.47
CA SER A 155 -42.13 26.17 -25.85
C SER A 155 -41.87 24.82 -25.15
N ALA A 156 -42.85 23.92 -25.08
CA ALA A 156 -42.67 22.62 -24.43
C ALA A 156 -41.75 21.65 -25.23
N SER A 157 -41.78 21.70 -26.57
CA SER A 157 -41.01 20.77 -27.42
C SER A 157 -39.56 21.21 -27.65
N PHE A 158 -39.27 22.52 -27.70
CA PHE A 158 -37.88 23.04 -27.75
C PHE A 158 -37.16 22.89 -26.39
N SER A 159 -37.92 22.77 -25.30
CA SER A 159 -37.39 22.59 -23.95
C SER A 159 -36.88 21.16 -23.67
N SER A 160 -37.36 20.13 -24.39
CA SER A 160 -36.88 18.75 -24.17
C SER A 160 -35.53 18.50 -24.85
N SER A 161 -35.37 18.99 -26.08
CA SER A 161 -34.14 18.86 -26.87
C SER A 161 -32.96 19.58 -26.22
N SER A 162 -33.19 20.78 -25.68
CA SER A 162 -32.16 21.53 -24.92
C SER A 162 -31.77 20.85 -23.61
N LYS A 163 -32.72 20.25 -22.88
CA LYS A 163 -32.43 19.45 -21.67
C LYS A 163 -31.65 18.19 -21.97
N LEU A 164 -31.94 17.53 -23.10
CA LEU A 164 -31.19 16.35 -23.54
C LEU A 164 -29.76 16.73 -23.93
N ALA A 165 -29.58 17.82 -24.70
CA ALA A 165 -28.26 18.35 -25.05
C ALA A 165 -27.44 18.74 -23.80
N ALA A 166 -28.07 19.37 -22.81
CA ALA A 166 -27.43 19.70 -21.53
C ALA A 166 -26.99 18.43 -20.78
N ALA A 167 -27.86 17.40 -20.69
CA ALA A 167 -27.52 16.13 -20.04
C ALA A 167 -26.40 15.37 -20.77
N GLN A 168 -26.33 15.44 -22.10
CA GLN A 168 -25.23 14.90 -22.90
C GLN A 168 -23.92 15.64 -22.61
N SER A 169 -23.96 16.97 -22.53
CA SER A 169 -22.79 17.78 -22.19
C SER A 169 -22.28 17.49 -20.78
N GLU A 170 -23.17 17.32 -19.80
CA GLU A 170 -22.81 16.97 -18.42
C GLU A 170 -22.16 15.57 -18.35
N LEU A 171 -22.72 14.59 -19.06
CA LEU A 171 -22.14 13.26 -19.14
C LEU A 171 -20.75 13.30 -19.79
N GLN A 172 -20.57 14.03 -20.90
CA GLN A 172 -19.27 14.17 -21.55
C GLN A 172 -18.22 14.81 -20.63
N ALA A 173 -18.60 15.83 -19.85
CA ALA A 173 -17.71 16.44 -18.87
C ALA A 173 -17.32 15.44 -17.76
N CYS A 174 -18.28 14.65 -17.27
CA CYS A 174 -18.04 13.59 -16.30
C CYS A 174 -17.08 12.51 -16.85
N GLU A 175 -17.23 12.10 -18.11
CA GLU A 175 -16.36 11.11 -18.75
C GLU A 175 -14.92 11.63 -18.91
N ASN A 176 -14.77 12.90 -19.31
CA ASN A 176 -13.45 13.54 -19.39
C ASN A 176 -12.77 13.61 -18.01
N HIS A 177 -13.54 13.95 -16.96
CA HIS A 177 -13.04 14.00 -15.59
C HIS A 177 -12.64 12.61 -15.08
N LEU A 178 -13.47 11.60 -15.33
CA LEU A 178 -13.17 10.20 -14.99
C LEU A 178 -11.88 9.74 -15.68
N ALA A 179 -11.73 9.97 -16.98
CA ALA A 179 -10.52 9.59 -17.71
C ALA A 179 -9.26 10.30 -17.20
N ALA A 180 -9.37 11.55 -16.74
CA ALA A 180 -8.28 12.26 -16.09
C ALA A 180 -7.90 11.63 -14.75
N LYS A 181 -8.89 11.35 -13.89
CA LYS A 181 -8.70 10.75 -12.57
C LYS A 181 -8.21 9.31 -12.61
N GLU A 182 -8.62 8.52 -13.60
CA GLU A 182 -8.10 7.17 -13.80
C GLU A 182 -6.62 7.17 -14.18
N ARG A 183 -6.18 8.14 -15.00
CA ARG A 183 -4.75 8.31 -15.33
C ARG A 183 -3.95 8.72 -14.10
N GLU A 184 -4.47 9.65 -13.30
CA GLU A 184 -3.87 10.07 -12.03
C GLU A 184 -3.75 8.88 -11.08
N LEU A 185 -4.80 8.08 -10.93
CA LEU A 185 -4.82 6.89 -10.07
C LEU A 185 -3.81 5.84 -10.55
N ALA A 186 -3.68 5.61 -11.85
CA ALA A 186 -2.69 4.68 -12.40
C ALA A 186 -1.26 5.09 -12.02
N ILE A 187 -0.93 6.37 -12.15
CA ILE A 187 0.36 6.93 -11.74
C ILE A 187 0.54 6.78 -10.22
N LYS A 188 -0.48 7.15 -9.43
CA LYS A 188 -0.45 7.07 -7.97
C LYS A 188 -0.25 5.65 -7.46
N ARG A 189 -0.86 4.64 -8.10
CA ARG A 189 -0.63 3.22 -7.79
C ARG A 189 0.84 2.84 -7.94
N CYS A 190 1.44 3.16 -9.09
CA CYS A 190 2.84 2.85 -9.34
C CYS A 190 3.78 3.55 -8.35
N LEU A 191 3.57 4.86 -8.11
CA LEU A 191 4.38 5.64 -7.19
C LEU A 191 4.24 5.14 -5.75
N THR A 192 3.01 4.95 -5.28
CA THR A 192 2.73 4.49 -3.91
C THR A 192 3.39 3.16 -3.63
N VAL A 193 3.22 2.18 -4.52
CA VAL A 193 3.80 0.84 -4.35
C VAL A 193 5.32 0.91 -4.35
N ARG A 194 5.93 1.60 -5.33
CA ARG A 194 7.39 1.70 -5.44
C ARG A 194 7.99 2.44 -4.24
N ASP A 195 7.48 3.62 -3.94
CA ASP A 195 8.08 4.52 -2.96
C ASP A 195 7.79 4.02 -1.54
N GLY A 196 6.56 3.57 -1.30
CA GLY A 196 6.12 3.08 -0.01
C GLY A 196 6.77 1.74 0.39
N LEU A 197 6.81 0.74 -0.51
CA LEU A 197 7.59 -0.47 -0.25
C LEU A 197 9.08 -0.15 -0.14
N GLY A 198 9.58 0.79 -0.95
CA GLY A 198 10.96 1.26 -0.88
C GLY A 198 11.31 1.79 0.51
N THR A 199 10.43 2.59 1.13
CA THR A 199 10.60 3.10 2.49
C THR A 199 10.65 1.98 3.52
N ARG A 200 9.69 1.05 3.47
CA ARG A 200 9.68 -0.11 4.38
C ARG A 200 10.93 -0.97 4.25
N ILE A 201 11.36 -1.27 3.02
CA ILE A 201 12.54 -2.11 2.74
C ILE A 201 13.82 -1.41 3.21
N ARG A 202 13.96 -0.10 2.98
CA ARG A 202 15.11 0.65 3.51
C ARG A 202 15.18 0.59 5.03
N ALA A 203 14.05 0.83 5.70
CA ALA A 203 13.98 0.72 7.16
C ALA A 203 14.31 -0.71 7.66
N LEU A 204 13.92 -1.75 6.91
CA LEU A 204 14.27 -3.14 7.22
C LEU A 204 15.78 -3.41 7.05
N ILE A 205 16.38 -2.91 5.98
CA ILE A 205 17.84 -3.03 5.73
C ILE A 205 18.61 -2.35 6.85
N GLU A 206 18.24 -1.12 7.21
CA GLU A 206 18.86 -0.38 8.30
C GLU A 206 18.73 -1.12 9.63
N CYS A 207 17.53 -1.63 9.93
CA CYS A 207 17.29 -2.42 11.14
C CYS A 207 18.18 -3.67 11.19
N GLY A 208 18.25 -4.44 10.10
CA GLY A 208 19.08 -5.63 10.00
C GLY A 208 20.57 -5.33 10.11
N TRP A 209 21.03 -4.22 9.52
CA TRP A 209 22.41 -3.76 9.64
C TRP A 209 22.77 -3.40 11.08
N VAL A 210 21.93 -2.60 11.76
CA VAL A 210 22.16 -2.23 13.17
C VAL A 210 22.19 -3.47 14.04
N TRP A 211 21.25 -4.41 13.88
CA TRP A 211 21.24 -5.68 14.61
C TRP A 211 22.52 -6.49 14.42
N GLY A 212 23.02 -6.55 13.18
CA GLY A 212 24.28 -7.21 12.88
C GLY A 212 25.47 -6.56 13.60
N GLU A 213 25.48 -5.23 13.72
CA GLU A 213 26.59 -4.50 14.34
C GLU A 213 26.55 -4.56 15.87
N VAL A 214 25.40 -4.30 16.48
CA VAL A 214 25.24 -4.38 17.94
C VAL A 214 25.38 -5.81 18.46
N GLY A 215 25.03 -6.80 17.64
CA GLY A 215 25.26 -8.22 17.96
C GLY A 215 26.74 -8.57 18.07
N LYS A 216 27.60 -8.02 17.19
CA LYS A 216 29.06 -8.19 17.28
C LYS A 216 29.62 -7.49 18.51
N GLN A 217 29.18 -6.27 18.79
CA GLN A 217 29.60 -5.51 19.97
C GLN A 217 29.25 -6.25 21.27
N ALA A 218 28.06 -6.82 21.37
CA ALA A 218 27.66 -7.64 22.50
C ALA A 218 28.51 -8.91 22.65
N LEU A 219 28.85 -9.58 21.55
CA LEU A 219 29.75 -10.74 21.57
C LEU A 219 31.16 -10.37 22.02
N GLN A 220 31.69 -9.26 21.54
CA GLN A 220 33.01 -8.76 21.93
C GLN A 220 33.04 -8.42 23.44
N ALA A 221 31.99 -7.77 23.96
CA ALA A 221 31.88 -7.50 25.40
C ALA A 221 31.87 -8.81 26.22
N LEU A 222 31.23 -9.88 25.72
CA LEU A 222 31.23 -11.18 26.40
C LEU A 222 32.59 -11.89 26.38
N GLU A 223 33.47 -11.57 25.42
CA GLU A 223 34.83 -12.13 25.39
C GLU A 223 35.71 -11.58 26.52
N GLU A 224 35.43 -10.37 27.01
CA GLU A 224 36.12 -9.79 28.18
C GLU A 224 35.95 -10.67 29.43
N LEU A 225 34.80 -11.33 29.60
CA LEU A 225 34.57 -12.27 30.71
C LEU A 225 35.37 -13.57 30.60
N LYS A 226 35.72 -14.01 29.38
CA LYS A 226 36.45 -15.26 29.18
C LYS A 226 37.90 -15.17 29.66
N VAL A 227 38.48 -13.98 29.64
CA VAL A 227 39.87 -13.75 30.04
C VAL A 227 40.03 -13.91 31.55
N GLU A 228 39.02 -13.56 32.34
CA GLU A 228 39.04 -13.74 33.80
C GLU A 228 38.60 -15.15 34.24
N SER A 229 37.68 -15.79 33.51
CA SER A 229 37.17 -17.13 33.85
C SER A 229 38.15 -18.28 33.58
N MET A 230 39.24 -18.09 32.81
CA MET A 230 40.33 -19.08 32.78
C MET A 230 41.07 -19.22 34.12
N GLY A 231 40.76 -18.38 35.12
CA GLY A 231 41.15 -18.58 36.53
C GLY A 231 40.13 -19.32 37.41
N MET A 232 38.84 -19.40 37.04
CA MET A 232 37.81 -20.11 37.82
C MET A 232 36.67 -20.61 36.93
N LEU A 233 36.47 -21.93 36.95
CA LEU A 233 35.56 -22.73 36.15
C LEU A 233 34.13 -22.19 35.91
N VAL A 234 33.72 -22.22 34.63
CA VAL A 234 32.57 -22.94 34.05
C VAL A 234 31.18 -22.83 34.75
N SER A 235 30.18 -22.34 33.99
CA SER A 235 28.98 -23.12 33.58
C SER A 235 27.58 -22.49 33.79
N VAL A 236 26.75 -22.72 32.76
CA VAL A 236 25.27 -22.73 32.71
C VAL A 236 24.53 -21.39 32.79
N ARG A 237 24.10 -20.88 31.62
CA ARG A 237 22.73 -20.31 31.37
C ARG A 237 22.51 -19.67 29.98
N PHE A 238 23.42 -19.81 29.03
CA PHE A 238 23.30 -19.17 27.70
C PHE A 238 22.22 -19.76 26.74
N PHE A 239 21.53 -20.85 27.11
CA PHE A 239 20.64 -21.57 26.18
C PHE A 239 19.25 -20.94 25.98
N SER A 240 18.78 -20.06 26.87
CA SER A 240 17.41 -19.51 26.74
C SER A 240 17.28 -18.44 25.65
N PHE A 241 18.33 -17.63 25.43
CA PHE A 241 18.25 -16.49 24.51
C PHE A 241 18.42 -16.91 23.03
N MET A 242 19.27 -17.92 22.77
CA MET A 242 19.42 -18.50 21.42
C MET A 242 18.13 -19.19 20.93
N SER A 243 17.28 -19.67 21.85
CA SER A 243 16.01 -20.29 21.47
C SER A 243 14.98 -19.27 20.96
N LEU A 244 15.00 -18.04 21.46
CA LEU A 244 14.13 -16.95 21.00
C LEU A 244 14.56 -16.43 19.62
N ILE A 245 15.86 -16.29 19.38
CA ILE A 245 16.40 -15.90 18.06
C ILE A 245 16.13 -17.00 17.03
N ARG A 246 16.28 -18.28 17.40
CA ARG A 246 15.96 -19.40 16.52
C ARG A 246 14.46 -19.49 16.22
N CYS A 247 13.58 -19.21 17.19
CA CYS A 247 12.15 -19.07 16.96
C CYS A 247 11.80 -17.90 16.04
N PHE A 248 12.50 -16.76 16.16
CA PHE A 248 12.27 -15.59 15.31
C PHE A 248 12.73 -15.84 13.85
N ILE A 249 13.89 -16.47 13.66
CA ILE A 249 14.40 -16.85 12.33
C ILE A 249 13.52 -17.92 11.67
N LEU A 250 13.05 -18.92 12.43
CA LEU A 250 12.13 -19.94 11.91
C LEU A 250 10.75 -19.37 11.54
N ARG A 251 10.31 -18.29 12.21
CA ARG A 251 9.04 -17.60 11.91
C ARG A 251 9.09 -16.77 10.62
N ILE A 252 10.28 -16.35 10.20
CA ILE A 252 10.50 -15.65 8.92
C ILE A 252 10.57 -16.65 7.75
N GLN A 253 10.94 -17.90 7.99
CA GLN A 253 11.18 -18.90 6.94
C GLN A 253 10.02 -19.87 6.68
N ASN A 254 9.00 -19.95 7.55
CA ASN A 254 7.95 -20.97 7.37
C ASN A 254 6.52 -20.41 7.44
N LYS A 255 5.77 -20.64 6.36
CA LYS A 255 4.31 -20.49 6.32
C LYS A 255 3.68 -21.48 7.31
N THR A 256 2.72 -20.99 8.09
CA THR A 256 1.65 -21.77 8.74
C THR A 256 2.08 -22.94 9.64
N TYR A 257 2.69 -22.70 10.80
CA TYR A 257 2.45 -23.53 11.99
C TYR A 257 2.52 -22.68 13.27
N PHE A 258 1.39 -22.56 13.96
CA PHE A 258 1.24 -21.87 15.24
C PHE A 258 1.52 -22.90 16.34
N VAL A 259 2.66 -22.81 17.02
CA VAL A 259 2.91 -23.57 18.24
C VAL A 259 2.86 -22.61 19.42
N HIS A 260 1.85 -22.79 20.26
CA HIS A 260 1.62 -22.00 21.47
C HIS A 260 2.57 -22.52 22.56
N TYR A 261 3.62 -21.77 22.87
CA TYR A 261 4.44 -22.03 24.06
C TYR A 261 3.98 -21.09 25.18
N SER A 262 3.20 -21.63 26.12
CA SER A 262 2.96 -20.99 27.42
C SER A 262 4.17 -21.27 28.30
N CYS A 263 4.92 -20.23 28.64
CA CYS A 263 6.04 -20.33 29.57
C CYS A 263 5.49 -20.20 31.00
N THR A 264 4.98 -21.30 31.54
CA THR A 264 4.69 -21.43 32.97
C THR A 264 5.26 -22.75 33.48
N ASN A 265 6.28 -22.60 34.32
CA ASN A 265 6.92 -23.58 35.20
C ASN A 265 7.81 -24.69 34.60
N LEU A 266 9.03 -24.63 35.11
CA LEU A 266 10.13 -25.57 35.05
C LEU A 266 9.72 -26.89 35.74
N THR A 267 9.68 -28.00 34.99
CA THR A 267 10.09 -29.38 35.36
C THR A 267 9.63 -30.31 34.23
N LEU A 268 10.48 -30.53 33.23
CA LEU A 268 10.20 -31.49 32.16
C LEU A 268 10.75 -32.86 32.58
N HIS A 269 9.90 -33.70 33.16
CA HIS A 269 10.17 -35.12 33.31
C HIS A 269 10.11 -35.77 31.91
N LEU A 270 11.27 -36.11 31.36
CA LEU A 270 11.41 -36.83 30.09
C LEU A 270 10.93 -38.28 30.25
N LEU A 271 9.64 -38.53 30.04
CA LEU A 271 9.09 -39.86 29.82
C LEU A 271 9.09 -40.17 28.31
N LEU A 272 10.20 -40.74 27.84
CA LEU A 272 10.33 -41.30 26.49
C LEU A 272 9.43 -42.53 26.35
N LYS A 273 8.24 -42.35 25.76
CA LYS A 273 7.45 -43.48 25.26
C LYS A 273 7.86 -43.73 23.79
N LYS A 274 8.75 -44.71 23.64
CA LYS A 274 9.18 -45.31 22.37
C LYS A 274 7.95 -45.73 21.56
N LYS A 275 7.76 -45.15 20.38
CA LYS A 275 6.80 -45.65 19.40
C LYS A 275 7.53 -45.77 18.07
N ASP A 276 7.66 -47.02 17.64
CA ASP A 276 8.37 -47.41 16.43
C ASP A 276 7.76 -46.74 15.20
N MET A 277 8.60 -46.04 14.44
CA MET A 277 8.32 -45.67 13.06
C MET A 277 9.53 -46.05 12.23
N THR A 278 9.42 -47.22 11.60
CA THR A 278 10.21 -47.67 10.47
C THR A 278 10.00 -46.71 9.30
N PHE A 279 11.07 -46.13 8.78
CA PHE A 279 11.07 -45.48 7.47
C PHE A 279 12.13 -46.13 6.60
N CYS A 280 11.69 -46.63 5.44
CA CYS A 280 12.52 -47.20 4.39
C CYS A 280 13.57 -46.20 3.90
N THR A 281 14.81 -46.67 3.84
CA THR A 281 15.92 -46.05 3.12
C THR A 281 15.90 -46.52 1.66
N GLN A 282 15.73 -45.61 0.71
CA GLN A 282 16.22 -45.74 -0.68
C GLN A 282 16.02 -44.41 -1.43
N ASP A 283 17.08 -43.62 -1.54
CA ASP A 283 17.75 -43.27 -2.81
C ASP A 283 18.65 -42.02 -2.63
N PRO A 284 19.93 -42.09 -3.03
CA PRO A 284 20.82 -40.94 -3.07
C PRO A 284 20.94 -40.41 -4.50
N ASP A 285 20.40 -39.22 -4.77
CA ASP A 285 20.91 -38.33 -5.83
C ASP A 285 20.16 -37.01 -5.79
N LEU A 286 20.71 -36.01 -5.10
CA LEU A 286 20.38 -34.62 -5.43
C LEU A 286 21.57 -33.68 -5.18
N LEU A 287 22.03 -33.15 -6.31
CA LEU A 287 23.06 -32.14 -6.50
C LEU A 287 23.01 -31.00 -5.49
N VAL A 288 24.15 -30.78 -4.83
CA VAL A 288 24.44 -29.59 -4.03
C VAL A 288 24.62 -28.39 -4.96
N ILE A 289 23.57 -27.60 -5.15
CA ILE A 289 23.69 -26.25 -5.70
C ILE A 289 24.04 -25.31 -4.53
N ARG A 290 25.32 -24.96 -4.41
CA ARG A 290 25.78 -23.84 -3.56
C ARG A 290 25.35 -22.52 -4.21
N PRO A 291 24.61 -21.63 -3.53
CA PRO A 291 24.44 -20.27 -4.00
C PRO A 291 25.72 -19.48 -3.70
N THR A 292 26.51 -19.24 -4.74
CA THR A 292 27.61 -18.27 -4.74
C THR A 292 27.01 -16.88 -4.66
N ILE A 293 27.06 -16.24 -3.49
CA ILE A 293 26.70 -14.83 -3.32
C ILE A 293 27.88 -14.00 -3.85
N PRO A 294 27.73 -13.20 -4.92
CA PRO A 294 28.79 -12.31 -5.35
C PRO A 294 28.94 -11.13 -4.37
N PRO A 295 30.17 -10.66 -4.12
CA PRO A 295 30.40 -9.49 -3.26
C PRO A 295 29.87 -8.22 -3.93
N PHE A 296 29.18 -7.38 -3.15
CA PHE A 296 28.77 -6.05 -3.55
C PHE A 296 30.00 -5.18 -3.90
N PRO A 297 30.02 -4.50 -5.06
CA PRO A 297 31.10 -3.59 -5.38
C PRO A 297 30.98 -2.28 -4.58
N HIS A 298 32.14 -1.83 -4.11
CA HIS A 298 32.37 -0.57 -3.42
C HIS A 298 31.82 0.64 -4.20
N ARG A 299 31.20 1.53 -3.45
CA ARG A 299 30.72 2.84 -3.88
C ARG A 299 31.91 3.79 -3.97
N SER A 300 32.36 4.14 -5.17
CA SER A 300 33.22 5.31 -5.40
C SER A 300 33.09 5.87 -6.82
N LEU A 301 32.71 7.15 -6.90
CA LEU A 301 33.00 8.12 -7.96
C LEU A 301 32.26 7.97 -9.30
N LEU A 302 31.26 8.83 -9.51
CA LEU A 302 31.21 9.71 -10.70
C LEU A 302 30.24 10.88 -10.45
N LEU A 303 30.78 11.93 -9.81
CA LEU A 303 30.35 13.30 -10.05
C LEU A 303 30.99 13.72 -11.38
N LYS A 304 30.18 13.94 -12.42
CA LYS A 304 30.52 14.77 -13.58
C LYS A 304 29.24 15.30 -14.22
N GLU A 305 28.93 16.54 -13.85
CA GLU A 305 28.83 17.64 -14.81
C GLU A 305 27.71 17.60 -15.87
N ALA A 306 26.64 18.36 -15.59
CA ALA A 306 25.85 19.03 -16.62
C ALA A 306 25.34 20.37 -16.06
N ARG A 307 26.22 21.38 -16.07
CA ARG A 307 25.83 22.79 -16.09
C ARG A 307 25.72 23.23 -17.55
N SER A 308 24.53 23.61 -17.97
CA SER A 308 24.28 24.51 -19.11
C SER A 308 22.88 25.10 -18.88
N SER A 309 22.74 26.29 -18.27
CA SER A 309 22.90 27.61 -18.88
C SER A 309 21.94 27.85 -20.04
N HIS A 310 20.70 28.28 -19.75
CA HIS A 310 20.00 29.20 -20.65
C HIS A 310 19.21 30.24 -19.86
N LEU A 311 19.60 31.48 -20.12
CA LEU A 311 19.05 32.74 -19.66
C LEU A 311 17.58 32.90 -20.07
N LEU A 312 16.73 33.31 -19.13
CA LEU A 312 15.55 34.13 -19.45
C LEU A 312 15.62 35.42 -18.66
N GLN A 313 15.73 36.49 -19.45
CA GLN A 313 15.96 37.88 -19.12
C GLN A 313 14.58 38.53 -18.96
N TYR A 314 14.29 39.08 -17.78
CA TYR A 314 13.14 39.96 -17.56
C TYR A 314 13.49 41.39 -17.96
N PRO A 315 12.66 42.10 -18.76
CA PRO A 315 12.76 43.54 -18.85
C PRO A 315 11.89 44.19 -17.75
N SER A 316 12.54 45.00 -16.92
CA SER A 316 11.90 46.04 -16.12
C SER A 316 12.01 47.34 -16.90
N ALA A 317 10.89 48.01 -17.15
CA ALA A 317 10.87 49.41 -17.50
C ALA A 317 9.68 50.09 -16.82
N ARG A 318 9.99 51.28 -16.32
CA ARG A 318 9.10 52.33 -15.81
C ARG A 318 8.11 52.80 -16.87
#